data_AF-A0A8F5C0Z7-F1
#
_entry.id   AF-A0A8F5C0Z7-F1
#
_cell.length_a   1.000
_cell.length_b   1.000
_cell.length_c   1.000
_cell.angle_alpha   90.00
_cell.angle_beta   90.00
_cell.angle_gamma   90.00
#
_symmetry.space_group_name_H-M   'P 1'
#
loop_
_entity.id
_entity.type
_entity.pdbx_description
1 polymer ?
#
loop_
_entity_poly.entity_id
_entity_poly.type
_entity_poly.pdbx_seq_one_letter_code
_entity_poly.pdbx_strand_id
1 'polypeptide(L)'
;MEKLILDTSYFIAYLNKSDKHHSEALSLSKKVEEFESVVTDYILDELLTFLIYHVNRNYTINVAKTILSKIDNGELTLYTLDLGMGKEKE
;
A
#
# COMPACT_ATOMS: atom_id res chain seq x y z
N MET A 1 10.41 16.39 -6.08
CA MET A 1 10.69 15.05 -5.56
C MET A 1 10.01 14.08 -6.51
N GLU A 2 10.72 13.07 -7.00
CA GLU A 2 10.11 12.05 -7.86
C GLU A 2 9.16 11.18 -7.04
N LYS A 3 8.06 10.74 -7.65
CA LYS A 3 7.04 9.93 -7.00
C LYS A 3 7.27 8.46 -7.34
N LEU A 4 7.19 7.61 -6.33
CA LEU A 4 7.28 6.17 -6.47
C LEU A 4 5.96 5.54 -6.04
N ILE A 5 5.28 4.87 -6.96
CA ILE A 5 4.07 4.12 -6.65
C ILE A 5 4.49 2.79 -6.03
N LEU A 6 3.99 2.51 -4.83
CA LEU A 6 4.17 1.25 -4.12
C LEU A 6 2.99 0.33 -4.45
N ASP A 7 3.26 -0.75 -5.16
CA ASP A 7 2.25 -1.74 -5.56
C ASP A 7 1.94 -2.75 -4.43
N THR A 8 0.79 -3.42 -4.51
CA THR A 8 0.36 -4.45 -3.54
C THR A 8 1.42 -5.53 -3.34
N SER A 9 2.05 -5.98 -4.44
CA SER A 9 3.10 -7.00 -4.42
C SER A 9 4.32 -6.61 -3.57
N TYR A 10 4.70 -5.33 -3.56
CA TYR A 10 5.77 -4.82 -2.70
C TYR A 10 5.41 -4.95 -1.23
N PHE A 11 4.19 -4.55 -0.83
CA PHE A 11 3.74 -4.68 0.55
C PHE A 11 3.69 -6.13 1.00
N ILE A 12 3.18 -7.03 0.16
CA ILE A 12 3.12 -8.48 0.46
C ILE A 12 4.54 -9.01 0.71
N ALA A 13 5.49 -8.75 -0.19
CA ALA A 13 6.87 -9.19 -0.04
C ALA A 13 7.55 -8.56 1.20
N TYR A 14 7.31 -7.27 1.45
CA TYR A 14 7.90 -6.57 2.59
C TYR A 14 7.39 -7.10 3.94
N LEU A 15 6.10 -7.42 4.04
CA LEU A 15 5.47 -7.86 5.29
C LEU A 15 5.62 -9.37 5.57
N ASN A 16 5.68 -10.19 4.52
CA ASN A 16 5.75 -11.64 4.64
C ASN A 16 7.21 -12.15 4.66
N LYS A 17 7.69 -12.54 5.85
CA LYS A 17 9.05 -13.10 6.03
C LYS A 17 9.33 -14.38 5.24
N SER A 18 8.28 -15.09 4.82
CA SER A 18 8.39 -16.32 4.03
C SER A 18 8.26 -16.08 2.53
N ASP A 19 8.07 -14.83 2.08
CA ASP A 19 8.06 -14.50 0.67
C ASP A 19 9.46 -14.63 0.07
N LYS A 20 9.57 -15.21 -1.13
CA LYS A 20 10.85 -15.39 -1.84
C LYS A 20 11.52 -14.05 -2.18
N HIS A 21 10.74 -12.97 -2.27
CA HIS A 21 11.21 -11.60 -2.53
C HIS A 21 11.36 -10.75 -1.25
N HIS A 22 11.18 -11.31 -0.05
CA HIS A 22 11.23 -10.55 1.19
C HIS A 22 12.55 -9.76 1.36
N SER A 23 13.69 -10.41 1.11
CA SER A 23 15.02 -9.78 1.18
C SER A 23 15.21 -8.67 0.15
N GLU A 24 14.59 -8.80 -1.02
CA GLU A 24 14.63 -7.80 -2.09
C GLU A 24 13.78 -6.59 -1.70
N ALA A 25 12.56 -6.81 -1.19
CA ALA A 25 11.69 -5.74 -0.69
C ALA A 25 12.32 -4.96 0.47
N LEU A 26 12.98 -5.64 1.42
CA LEU A 26 13.74 -4.96 2.49
C LEU A 26 14.92 -4.14 1.96
N SER A 27 15.61 -4.62 0.92
CA SER A 27 16.68 -3.87 0.28
C SER A 27 16.14 -2.64 -0.46
N LEU A 28 14.98 -2.78 -1.09
CA LEU A 28 14.30 -1.71 -1.81
C LEU A 28 13.78 -0.61 -0.88
N SER A 29 13.39 -0.92 0.36
CA SER A 29 12.82 0.09 1.27
C SER A 29 13.76 1.27 1.52
N LYS A 30 15.07 1.05 1.50
CA LYS A 30 16.07 2.13 1.62
C LYS A 30 16.03 3.11 0.44
N LYS A 31 15.78 2.59 -0.77
CA LYS A 31 15.62 3.42 -1.96
C LYS A 31 14.28 4.13 -1.96
N VAL A 32 13.23 3.46 -1.47
CA VAL A 32 11.87 4.03 -1.35
C VAL A 32 11.88 5.31 -0.51
N GLU A 33 12.72 5.39 0.53
CA GLU A 33 12.89 6.59 1.36
C GLU A 33 13.42 7.83 0.59
N GLU A 34 14.03 7.65 -0.58
CA GLU A 34 14.53 8.74 -1.44
C GLU A 34 13.42 9.37 -2.29
N PHE A 35 12.24 8.74 -2.37
CA PHE A 35 11.11 9.15 -3.21
C PHE A 35 9.90 9.57 -2.38
N GLU A 36 9.00 10.34 -2.99
CA GLU A 36 7.67 10.53 -2.43
C GLU A 36 6.90 9.23 -2.65
N SER A 37 6.70 8.47 -1.58
CA SER A 37 5.99 7.20 -1.61
C SER A 37 4.51 7.44 -1.83
N VAL A 38 3.94 6.75 -2.82
CA VAL A 38 2.56 6.93 -3.27
C VAL A 38 1.83 5.59 -3.30
N VAL A 39 0.58 5.57 -2.85
CA VAL A 39 -0.37 4.46 -3.06
C VAL A 39 -1.70 4.98 -3.59
N THR A 40 -2.47 4.09 -4.23
CA THR A 40 -3.87 4.37 -4.58
C THR A 40 -4.82 3.70 -3.60
N ASP A 41 -6.06 4.16 -3.58
CA ASP A 41 -7.16 3.50 -2.89
C ASP A 41 -7.37 2.05 -3.36
N TYR A 42 -7.21 1.77 -4.66
CA TYR A 42 -7.30 0.41 -5.22
C TYR A 42 -6.17 -0.51 -4.74
N ILE A 43 -4.93 -0.02 -4.62
CA ILE A 43 -3.81 -0.79 -4.07
C ILE A 43 -4.07 -1.12 -2.60
N LEU A 44 -4.63 -0.16 -1.86
CA LEU A 44 -4.99 -0.40 -0.46
C LEU A 44 -6.10 -1.44 -0.34
N ASP A 45 -7.14 -1.38 -1.18
CA ASP A 45 -8.21 -2.38 -1.21
C ASP A 45 -7.68 -3.79 -1.50
N GLU A 46 -6.84 -3.94 -2.53
CA GLU A 46 -6.24 -5.22 -2.90
C GLU A 46 -5.37 -5.78 -1.76
N LEU A 47 -4.50 -4.95 -1.17
CA LEU A 47 -3.64 -5.36 -0.06
C LEU A 47 -4.46 -5.85 1.15
N LEU A 48 -5.47 -5.08 1.56
CA LEU A 48 -6.29 -5.45 2.71
C LEU A 48 -7.11 -6.71 2.43
N THR A 49 -7.68 -6.83 1.23
CA THR A 49 -8.40 -8.03 0.79
C THR A 49 -7.49 -9.25 0.79
N PHE A 50 -6.27 -9.13 0.26
CA PHE A 50 -5.28 -10.21 0.25
C PHE A 50 -4.96 -10.68 1.67
N LEU A 51 -4.69 -9.75 2.59
CA LEU A 51 -4.31 -10.07 3.98
C LEU A 51 -5.48 -10.68 4.78
N ILE A 52 -6.71 -10.27 4.52
CA ILE A 52 -7.91 -10.88 5.13
C ILE A 52 -8.02 -12.34 4.70
N TYR A 53 -7.83 -12.62 3.41
CA TYR A 53 -8.02 -13.95 2.85
C TYR A 53 -6.87 -14.92 3.17
N HIS A 54 -5.62 -14.43 3.18
CA HIS A 54 -4.44 -15.30 3.29
C HIS A 54 -3.76 -15.30 4.66
N VAL A 55 -4.02 -14.30 5.52
CA VAL A 55 -3.32 -14.15 6.81
C VAL A 55 -4.30 -14.22 7.98
N ASN A 56 -5.01 -13.13 8.26
CA ASN A 56 -6.16 -13.04 9.17
C ASN A 56 -6.59 -11.57 9.35
N ARG A 57 -7.81 -11.40 9.87
CA ARG A 57 -8.42 -10.09 10.11
C ARG A 57 -7.65 -9.22 11.11
N ASN A 58 -7.14 -9.78 12.20
CA ASN A 58 -6.45 -8.99 13.24
C ASN A 58 -5.14 -8.38 12.72
N TYR A 59 -4.35 -9.18 12.00
CA TYR A 59 -3.14 -8.71 11.33
C TYR A 59 -3.47 -7.62 10.31
N THR A 60 -4.50 -7.83 9.50
CA THR A 60 -4.95 -6.83 8.51
C THR A 60 -5.30 -5.50 9.18
N ILE A 61 -6.04 -5.51 10.29
CA ILE A 61 -6.40 -4.29 11.03
C ILE A 61 -5.14 -3.54 11.49
N ASN A 62 -4.11 -4.25 11.95
CA ASN A 62 -2.86 -3.63 12.37
C ASN A 62 -2.10 -3.01 11.19
N VAL A 63 -2.05 -3.69 10.04
CA VAL A 63 -1.48 -3.15 8.81
C VAL A 63 -2.24 -1.91 8.36
N ALA A 64 -3.57 -1.95 8.30
CA ALA A 64 -4.41 -0.82 7.93
C ALA A 64 -4.16 0.41 8.81
N LYS A 65 -4.14 0.23 10.15
CA LYS A 65 -3.81 1.30 11.10
C LYS A 65 -2.43 1.90 10.87
N THR A 66 -1.45 1.06 10.56
CA THR A 66 -0.07 1.50 10.30
C THR A 66 0.00 2.33 9.02
N ILE A 67 -0.67 1.90 7.95
CA ILE A 67 -0.75 2.64 6.68
C ILE A 67 -1.46 3.98 6.88
N LEU A 68 -2.60 3.99 7.57
CA LEU A 68 -3.34 5.23 7.88
C LEU A 68 -2.49 6.21 8.68
N SER A 69 -1.79 5.74 9.72
CA SER A 69 -0.87 6.60 10.48
C SER A 69 0.24 7.20 9.62
N LYS A 70 0.77 6.45 8.63
CA LYS A 70 1.77 6.96 7.69
C LYS A 70 1.19 8.01 6.75
N ILE A 71 -0.06 7.84 6.32
CA ILE A 71 -0.77 8.84 5.52
C ILE A 71 -0.98 10.12 6.33
N ASP A 72 -1.48 9.99 7.57
CA ASP A 72 -1.74 11.12 8.46
C ASP A 72 -0.45 11.92 8.79
N ASN A 73 0.68 11.22 8.90
CA ASN A 73 2.00 11.82 9.15
C ASN A 73 2.68 12.39 7.88
N GLY A 74 2.09 12.21 6.70
CA GLY A 74 2.71 12.61 5.42
C GLY A 74 3.90 11.75 4.99
N GLU A 75 4.07 10.56 5.56
CA GLU A 75 5.09 9.56 5.17
C GLU A 75 4.66 8.76 3.93
N LEU A 76 3.36 8.75 3.62
CA LEU A 76 2.78 8.04 2.47
C LEU A 76 1.64 8.86 1.86
N THR A 77 1.71 9.16 0.56
CA THR A 77 0.64 9.90 -0.12
C THR A 77 -0.40 8.92 -0.68
N LEU A 78 -1.66 9.07 -0.29
CA LEU A 78 -2.81 8.35 -0.87
C LEU A 78 -3.43 9.16 -2.01
N TYR A 79 -3.59 8.54 -3.18
CA TYR A 79 -4.42 9.06 -4.27
C TYR A 79 -5.71 8.26 -4.37
N THR A 80 -6.85 8.94 -4.21
CA THR A 80 -8.16 8.37 -4.49
C THR A 80 -8.46 8.54 -5.97
N LEU A 81 -8.71 7.45 -6.68
CA LEU A 81 -9.00 7.49 -8.11
C LEU A 81 -10.52 7.55 -8.32
N ASP A 82 -11.03 8.72 -8.72
CA ASP A 82 -12.40 8.85 -9.19
C ASP A 82 -12.48 8.38 -10.65
N LEU A 83 -13.05 7.21 -10.88
CA LEU A 83 -13.26 6.65 -12.23
C LEU A 83 -14.43 7.31 -12.98
N GLY A 84 -15.02 8.39 -12.46
CA GLY A 84 -16.01 9.21 -13.18
C GLY A 84 -17.37 8.54 -13.35
N MET A 85 -17.68 7.50 -12.59
CA MET A 85 -18.97 6.78 -12.65
C MET A 85 -20.11 7.51 -11.91
N GLY A 86 -20.23 8.83 -12.10
CA GLY A 86 -21.17 9.64 -11.33
C GLY A 86 -21.53 11.01 -11.91
N LYS A 87 -21.38 11.23 -13.23
CA LYS A 87 -22.04 12.35 -13.91
C LYS A 87 -22.85 11.85 -15.10
N GLU A 88 -23.90 11.09 -14.82
CA GLU A 88 -25.07 11.15 -15.69
C GLU A 88 -25.65 12.56 -15.54
N LYS A 89 -25.40 13.39 -16.55
CA LYS A 89 -26.17 14.60 -16.77
C LYS A 89 -27.55 14.16 -17.25
N GLU A 90 -28.58 14.34 -16.44
CA GLU A 90 -29.93 14.75 -16.87
C GLU A 90 -30.51 15.72 -15.84
#